data_AF-A0A1V9F908-F1
#
_entry.id   AF-A0A1V9F908-F1
#
_cell.length_a   1.000
_cell.length_b   1.000
_cell.length_c   1.000
_cell.angle_alpha   90.00
_cell.angle_beta   90.00
_cell.angle_gamma   90.00
#
_symmetry.space_group_name_H-M   'P 1'
#
loop_
_entity.id
_entity.type
_entity.pdbx_description
1 polymer ?
#
loop_
_entity_poly.entity_id
_entity_poly.type
_entity_poly.pdbx_seq_one_letter_code
_entity_poly.pdbx_strand_id
1 'polypeptide(L)'
;MESDNNKGLNGLEAALGKPRYYIDAPDKLPGENYYWFPNVGDSMTDNTPGSIPGGSLTLGRLLTVDNITEIPLHRPMVFIIEYKGEQFCLLKSPAGTRAIDTTDENTGSAALCLRSYHPGPGYDDLWVPFQNIRYIFVVERVRRPNGTEFVPEEKEVTRIKNK
;
A
#
# COMPACT_ATOMS: atom_id res chain seq x y z
N MET A 1 -22.98 -25.09 -2.29
CA MET A 1 -22.98 -23.98 -1.31
C MET A 1 -21.58 -23.44 -1.29
N GLU A 2 -21.36 -22.29 -1.92
CA GLU A 2 -20.07 -21.58 -1.82
C GLU A 2 -19.93 -21.03 -0.40
N SER A 3 -18.81 -21.34 0.25
CA SER A 3 -18.47 -20.79 1.56
C SER A 3 -18.38 -19.26 1.50
N ASP A 4 -19.01 -18.56 2.45
CA ASP A 4 -19.02 -17.09 2.54
C ASP A 4 -17.62 -16.43 2.61
N ASN A 5 -16.55 -17.21 2.80
CA ASN A 5 -15.16 -16.74 2.73
C ASN A 5 -14.72 -16.25 1.32
N ASN A 6 -15.41 -16.64 0.25
CA ASN A 6 -15.00 -16.27 -1.12
C ASN A 6 -15.48 -14.89 -1.60
N LYS A 7 -16.41 -14.22 -0.89
CA LYS A 7 -16.93 -12.91 -1.33
C LYS A 7 -15.84 -11.82 -1.38
N GLY A 8 -14.90 -11.85 -0.44
CA GLY A 8 -13.75 -10.93 -0.45
C GLY A 8 -12.66 -11.34 -1.44
N LEU A 9 -12.43 -12.64 -1.61
CA LEU A 9 -11.42 -13.21 -2.50
C LEU A 9 -11.76 -13.02 -3.98
N ASN A 10 -13.02 -13.20 -4.38
CA ASN A 10 -13.43 -13.00 -5.78
C ASN A 10 -13.26 -11.56 -6.25
N GLY A 11 -13.57 -10.58 -5.38
CA GLY A 11 -13.30 -9.16 -5.66
C GLY A 11 -11.80 -8.85 -5.73
N LEU A 12 -11.02 -9.52 -4.89
CA LEU A 12 -9.57 -9.37 -4.85
C LEU A 12 -8.90 -9.98 -6.08
N GLU A 13 -9.33 -11.16 -6.51
CA GLU A 13 -8.89 -11.80 -7.76
C GLU A 13 -9.25 -10.94 -8.98
N ALA A 14 -10.43 -10.31 -8.99
CA ALA A 14 -10.80 -9.37 -10.05
C ALA A 14 -9.90 -8.13 -10.07
N ALA A 15 -9.51 -7.61 -8.90
CA ALA A 15 -8.62 -6.45 -8.78
C ALA A 15 -7.16 -6.77 -9.15
N LEU A 16 -6.63 -7.91 -8.71
CA LEU A 16 -5.25 -8.32 -8.95
C LEU A 16 -5.04 -9.00 -10.32
N GLY A 17 -6.13 -9.50 -10.91
CA GLY A 17 -6.07 -10.41 -12.05
C GLY A 17 -5.51 -11.79 -11.66
N LYS A 18 -5.28 -12.64 -12.67
CA LYS A 18 -4.68 -13.96 -12.44
C LYS A 18 -3.24 -13.81 -11.91
N PRO A 19 -2.88 -14.51 -10.82
CA PRO A 19 -1.51 -14.50 -10.31
C PRO A 19 -0.53 -14.94 -11.41
N ARG A 20 0.50 -14.14 -11.66
CA ARG A 20 1.53 -14.46 -12.68
C ARG A 20 2.77 -15.13 -12.09
N TYR A 21 3.01 -14.95 -10.80
CA TYR A 21 4.19 -15.46 -10.11
C TYR A 21 3.84 -15.90 -8.69
N TYR A 22 4.14 -17.16 -8.38
CA TYR A 22 4.16 -17.67 -7.01
C TYR A 22 5.62 -17.70 -6.59
N ILE A 23 6.06 -16.69 -5.85
CA ILE A 23 7.36 -16.73 -5.19
C ILE A 23 7.08 -17.13 -3.74
N ASP A 24 7.56 -18.30 -3.36
CA ASP A 24 7.48 -18.82 -2.01
C ASP A 24 8.23 -17.87 -1.07
N ALA A 25 7.55 -17.49 0.02
CA ALA A 25 8.19 -16.85 1.15
C ALA A 25 8.07 -17.83 2.32
N PRO A 26 9.18 -18.31 2.88
CA PRO A 26 9.15 -19.33 3.94
C PRO A 26 8.48 -18.83 5.24
N ASP A 27 8.23 -17.52 5.33
CA ASP A 27 7.75 -16.83 6.53
C ASP A 27 6.22 -16.63 6.54
N LYS A 28 5.47 -17.23 5.60
CA LYS A 28 4.02 -17.04 5.51
C LYS A 28 3.30 -17.71 6.67
N LEU A 29 2.47 -16.94 7.39
CA LEU A 29 1.60 -17.48 8.43
C LEU A 29 0.37 -18.17 7.82
N PRO A 30 -0.05 -19.34 8.32
CA PRO A 30 -1.28 -20.00 7.87
C PRO A 30 -2.51 -19.10 8.03
N GLY A 31 -3.37 -19.04 7.00
CA GLY A 31 -4.60 -18.25 7.01
C GLY A 31 -4.47 -16.81 6.51
N GLU A 32 -3.25 -16.34 6.27
CA GLU A 32 -3.00 -15.01 5.69
C GLU A 32 -2.76 -15.05 4.18
N ASN A 33 -3.09 -13.96 3.49
CA ASN A 33 -2.96 -13.85 2.03
C ASN A 33 -1.79 -12.95 1.65
N TYR A 34 -0.91 -13.45 0.78
CA TYR A 34 0.33 -12.77 0.39
C TYR A 34 0.45 -12.68 -1.13
N TYR A 35 0.88 -11.51 -1.62
CA TYR A 35 0.99 -11.22 -3.05
C TYR A 35 2.27 -10.46 -3.37
N TRP A 36 2.89 -10.77 -4.50
CA TRP A 36 4.04 -10.03 -5.02
C TRP A 36 3.59 -8.95 -6.00
N PHE A 37 4.00 -7.71 -5.74
CA PHE A 37 3.71 -6.56 -6.59
C PHE A 37 4.99 -6.07 -7.27
N PRO A 38 5.03 -5.99 -8.62
CA PRO A 38 6.11 -5.31 -9.29
C PRO A 38 5.99 -3.80 -9.10
N ASN A 39 7.07 -3.18 -8.63
CA ASN A 39 7.13 -1.74 -8.45
C ASN A 39 7.52 -1.06 -9.77
N VAL A 40 6.73 -0.06 -10.18
CA VAL A 40 6.99 0.78 -11.36
C VAL A 40 7.10 2.23 -10.94
N GLY A 41 8.11 2.92 -11.48
CA GLY A 41 8.43 4.30 -11.14
C GLY A 41 9.21 4.43 -9.82
N ASP A 42 9.49 5.68 -9.44
CA ASP A 42 10.50 6.00 -8.42
C ASP A 42 9.91 6.64 -7.16
N SER A 43 8.60 6.48 -6.93
CA SER A 43 7.96 7.18 -5.82
C SER A 43 8.42 6.74 -4.42
N MET A 44 9.02 5.56 -4.33
CA MET A 44 9.61 5.04 -3.09
C MET A 44 11.15 4.99 -3.16
N THR A 45 11.76 5.74 -4.08
CA THR A 45 13.21 5.85 -4.25
C THR A 45 13.74 7.08 -3.52
N ASP A 46 14.57 6.89 -2.49
CA ASP A 46 15.18 8.00 -1.72
C ASP A 46 16.68 7.82 -1.45
N ASN A 47 17.31 6.83 -2.10
CA ASN A 47 18.72 6.45 -1.95
C ASN A 47 19.15 6.02 -0.54
N THR A 48 18.20 5.75 0.37
CA THR A 48 18.50 5.18 1.69
C THR A 48 18.56 3.64 1.64
N PRO A 49 19.05 2.98 2.70
CA PRO A 49 18.92 1.53 2.85
C PRO A 49 17.47 1.02 2.89
N GLY A 50 16.48 1.88 3.08
CA GLY A 50 15.04 1.56 2.99
C GLY A 50 14.43 1.82 1.60
N SER A 51 15.20 2.35 0.66
CA SER A 51 14.73 2.70 -0.69
C SER A 51 14.17 1.49 -1.45
N ILE A 52 13.03 1.70 -2.11
CA ILE A 52 12.32 0.74 -2.98
C ILE A 52 12.30 1.30 -4.41
N PRO A 53 13.37 1.09 -5.20
CA PRO A 53 13.47 1.62 -6.56
C PRO A 53 12.52 0.92 -7.54
N GLY A 54 12.27 1.56 -8.68
CA GLY A 54 11.58 0.93 -9.82
C GLY A 54 12.24 -0.40 -10.21
N GLY A 55 11.42 -1.40 -10.57
CA GLY A 55 11.87 -2.76 -10.87
C GLY A 55 12.05 -3.66 -9.64
N SER A 56 11.84 -3.14 -8.43
CA SER A 56 11.74 -3.98 -7.23
C SER A 56 10.47 -4.84 -7.24
N LEU A 57 10.48 -5.94 -6.50
CA LEU A 57 9.29 -6.70 -6.15
C LEU A 57 8.99 -6.50 -4.66
N THR A 58 7.73 -6.24 -4.31
CA THR A 58 7.29 -6.11 -2.92
C THR A 58 6.32 -7.22 -2.56
N LEU A 59 6.59 -7.93 -1.47
CA LEU A 59 5.68 -8.91 -0.89
C LEU A 59 4.72 -8.19 0.04
N GLY A 60 3.48 -8.06 -0.38
CA GLY A 60 2.39 -7.50 0.41
C GLY A 60 1.58 -8.59 1.09
N ARG A 61 1.34 -8.45 2.39
CA ARG A 61 0.36 -9.23 3.14
C ARG A 61 -0.94 -8.47 3.24
N LEU A 62 -2.05 -9.09 2.83
CA LEU A 62 -3.38 -8.47 2.88
C LEU A 62 -3.71 -8.08 4.33
N LEU A 63 -4.01 -6.80 4.53
CA LEU A 63 -4.48 -6.24 5.79
C LEU A 63 -5.97 -5.94 5.66
N THR A 64 -6.76 -6.62 6.47
CA THR A 64 -8.20 -6.34 6.63
C THR A 64 -8.38 -5.39 7.80
N VAL A 65 -9.03 -4.25 7.56
CA VAL A 65 -9.35 -3.23 8.57
C VAL A 65 -10.80 -2.81 8.46
N ASP A 66 -11.43 -2.53 9.60
CA ASP A 66 -12.80 -2.03 9.66
C ASP A 66 -12.85 -0.50 9.64
N ASN A 67 -11.77 0.16 10.06
CA ASN A 67 -11.67 1.62 10.10
C ASN A 67 -10.23 2.12 9.87
N ILE A 68 -10.11 3.41 9.60
CA ILE A 68 -8.82 4.02 9.24
C ILE A 68 -7.77 3.99 10.37
N THR A 69 -8.19 3.93 11.64
CA THR A 69 -7.27 3.99 12.78
C THR A 69 -6.50 2.68 13.00
N GLU A 70 -6.94 1.60 12.39
CA GLU A 70 -6.27 0.30 12.42
C GLU A 70 -5.11 0.21 11.42
N ILE A 71 -4.98 1.19 10.52
CA ILE A 71 -3.90 1.20 9.53
C ILE A 71 -2.60 1.64 10.19
N PRO A 72 -1.56 0.79 10.23
CA PRO A 72 -0.27 1.19 10.77
C PRO A 72 0.30 2.37 9.98
N LEU A 73 0.86 3.35 10.69
CA LEU A 73 1.53 4.46 10.04
C LEU A 73 2.99 4.12 9.77
N HIS A 74 3.62 4.87 8.86
CA HIS A 74 5.07 4.89 8.67
C HIS A 74 5.71 3.57 8.21
N ARG A 75 4.89 2.61 7.79
CA ARG A 75 5.33 1.38 7.13
C ARG A 75 4.87 1.39 5.68
N PRO A 76 5.72 1.06 4.69
CA PRO A 76 5.30 1.05 3.30
C PRO A 76 4.25 -0.05 3.06
N MET A 77 3.24 0.30 2.27
CA MET A 77 2.11 -0.56 1.93
C MET A 77 1.72 -0.38 0.47
N VAL A 78 1.11 -1.42 -0.11
CA VAL A 78 0.43 -1.33 -1.39
C VAL A 78 -1.05 -1.03 -1.14
N PHE A 79 -1.56 0.00 -1.80
CA PHE A 79 -2.96 0.40 -1.77
C PHE A 79 -3.58 0.16 -3.13
N ILE A 80 -4.70 -0.56 -3.16
CA ILE A 80 -5.59 -0.57 -4.31
C ILE A 80 -6.72 0.39 -3.99
N ILE A 81 -6.81 1.45 -4.76
CA ILE A 81 -7.83 2.49 -4.59
C ILE A 81 -8.73 2.55 -5.82
N GLU A 82 -9.97 2.99 -5.61
CA GLU A 82 -10.91 3.29 -6.67
C GLU A 82 -11.27 4.77 -6.63
N TYR A 83 -11.09 5.45 -7.75
CA TYR A 83 -11.39 6.87 -7.87
C TYR A 83 -12.03 7.16 -9.22
N LYS A 84 -13.25 7.71 -9.18
CA LYS A 84 -14.05 8.05 -10.38
C LYS A 84 -14.22 6.87 -11.36
N GLY A 85 -14.36 5.65 -10.83
CA GLY A 85 -14.55 4.43 -11.63
C GLY A 85 -13.26 3.84 -12.19
N GLU A 86 -12.10 4.43 -11.91
CA GLU A 86 -10.79 3.88 -12.26
C GLU A 86 -10.10 3.29 -11.04
N GLN A 87 -9.34 2.21 -11.26
CA GLN A 87 -8.57 1.55 -10.21
C GLN A 87 -7.09 1.89 -10.32
N PHE A 88 -6.48 2.22 -9.19
CA PHE A 88 -5.04 2.51 -9.10
C PHE A 88 -4.39 1.63 -8.04
N CYS A 89 -3.20 1.11 -8.35
CA CYS A 89 -2.36 0.36 -7.42
C CYS A 89 -1.14 1.21 -7.06
N LEU A 90 -1.03 1.61 -5.79
CA LEU A 90 -0.06 2.59 -5.31
C LEU A 90 0.82 1.98 -4.21
N LEU A 91 2.14 2.06 -4.36
CA LEU A 91 3.07 1.77 -3.27
C LEU A 91 3.42 3.08 -2.56
N LYS A 92 3.03 3.21 -1.29
CA LYS A 92 3.21 4.44 -0.47
C LYS A 92 3.39 4.09 1.00
N SER A 93 3.90 5.03 1.79
CA SER A 93 3.88 4.93 3.25
C SER A 93 2.74 5.79 3.82
N PRO A 94 1.84 5.24 4.64
CA PRO A 94 0.90 6.05 5.40
C PRO A 94 1.67 6.99 6.33
N ALA A 95 1.24 8.25 6.41
CA ALA A 95 1.93 9.25 7.22
C ALA A 95 1.02 9.97 8.24
N GLY A 96 -0.29 9.73 8.17
CA GLY A 96 -1.25 10.33 9.09
C GLY A 96 -2.67 10.28 8.54
N THR A 97 -3.60 10.75 9.36
CA THR A 97 -5.03 10.79 9.04
C THR A 97 -5.58 12.19 9.27
N ARG A 98 -6.62 12.58 8.54
CA ARG A 98 -7.38 13.80 8.79
C ARG A 98 -8.88 13.57 8.62
N ALA A 99 -9.69 14.32 9.35
CA ALA A 99 -11.11 14.42 9.03
C ALA A 99 -11.28 15.20 7.71
N ILE A 100 -12.23 14.77 6.88
CA ILE A 100 -12.74 15.55 5.74
C ILE A 100 -14.12 16.03 6.14
N ASP A 101 -14.30 17.34 6.16
CA ASP A 101 -15.62 17.95 6.25
C ASP A 101 -16.32 17.74 4.91
N THR A 102 -17.21 16.76 4.84
CA THR A 102 -18.18 16.64 3.76
C THR A 102 -19.40 17.47 4.11
N THR A 103 -19.88 18.29 3.18
CA THR A 103 -21.12 19.08 3.33
C THR A 103 -22.39 18.23 3.43
N ASP A 104 -22.28 16.91 3.25
CA ASP A 104 -23.36 15.95 3.49
C ASP A 104 -23.35 15.49 4.95
N GLU A 105 -24.42 15.80 5.66
CA GLU A 105 -24.57 15.80 7.13
C GLU A 105 -24.54 14.44 7.85
N ASN A 106 -23.91 13.38 7.34
CA ASN A 106 -23.75 12.15 8.12
C ASN A 106 -22.46 11.41 7.78
N THR A 107 -21.57 11.33 8.79
CA THR A 107 -20.22 10.75 8.81
C THR A 107 -19.14 11.61 8.14
N GLY A 108 -18.33 12.30 8.96
CA GLY A 108 -17.08 12.89 8.48
C GLY A 108 -16.20 11.78 7.89
N SER A 109 -15.92 11.85 6.60
CA SER A 109 -15.09 10.85 5.93
C SER A 109 -13.63 11.10 6.32
N ALA A 110 -12.94 10.11 6.88
CA ALA A 110 -11.52 10.26 7.19
C ALA A 110 -10.68 10.04 5.92
N ALA A 111 -9.61 10.82 5.74
CA ALA A 111 -8.61 10.58 4.71
C ALA A 111 -7.28 10.11 5.30
N LEU A 112 -6.64 9.19 4.57
CA LEU A 112 -5.30 8.70 4.83
C LEU A 112 -4.29 9.48 3.99
N CYS A 113 -3.21 9.95 4.60
CA CYS A 113 -2.08 10.54 3.89
C CYS A 113 -1.16 9.45 3.38
N LEU A 114 -1.04 9.32 2.06
CA LEU A 114 -0.13 8.43 1.37
C LEU A 114 1.12 9.20 0.93
N ARG A 115 2.24 8.94 1.60
CA ARG A 115 3.52 9.63 1.40
C ARG A 115 4.49 8.78 0.57
N SER A 116 5.06 9.41 -0.44
CA SER A 116 6.23 8.94 -1.20
C SER A 116 7.51 9.08 -0.37
N TYR A 117 8.49 8.19 -0.50
CA TYR A 117 9.84 8.41 0.05
C TYR A 117 10.61 9.45 -0.77
N HIS A 118 10.37 9.48 -2.08
CA HIS A 118 11.07 10.37 -2.99
C HIS A 118 10.86 11.85 -2.61
N PRO A 119 11.94 12.63 -2.38
CA PRO A 119 11.83 14.00 -1.88
C PRO A 119 11.61 15.04 -3.00
N GLY A 120 11.82 14.66 -4.26
CA GLY A 120 11.71 15.56 -5.41
C GLY A 120 10.29 16.06 -5.70
N PRO A 121 10.17 17.11 -6.53
CA PRO A 121 8.87 17.66 -6.94
C PRO A 121 8.04 16.62 -7.70
N GLY A 122 6.71 16.68 -7.56
CA GLY A 122 5.78 15.73 -8.19
C GLY A 122 5.50 14.47 -7.37
N TYR A 123 6.11 14.34 -6.19
CA TYR A 123 5.90 13.22 -5.26
C TYR A 123 5.18 13.64 -3.98
N ASP A 124 4.32 14.66 -4.07
CA ASP A 124 3.59 15.23 -2.94
C ASP A 124 2.72 14.22 -2.20
N ASP A 125 2.36 14.58 -0.96
CA ASP A 125 1.47 13.77 -0.13
C ASP A 125 0.08 13.67 -0.79
N LEU A 126 -0.39 12.43 -0.95
CA LEU A 126 -1.71 12.16 -1.52
C LEU A 126 -2.69 11.84 -0.41
N TRP A 127 -3.74 12.65 -0.26
CA TRP A 127 -4.82 12.40 0.70
C TRP A 127 -5.93 11.59 0.04
N VAL A 128 -6.13 10.36 0.50
CA VAL A 128 -7.14 9.44 -0.04
C VAL A 128 -8.26 9.24 0.98
N PRO A 129 -9.52 9.57 0.65
CA PRO A 129 -10.67 9.22 1.49
C PRO A 129 -10.71 7.70 1.75
N PHE A 130 -10.94 7.29 2.99
CA PHE A 130 -10.90 5.88 3.38
C PHE A 130 -11.86 5.02 2.57
N GLN A 131 -13.05 5.55 2.23
CA GLN A 131 -14.05 4.88 1.40
C GLN A 131 -13.56 4.51 -0.02
N ASN A 132 -12.52 5.17 -0.51
CA ASN A 132 -11.92 4.90 -1.82
C ASN A 132 -10.84 3.81 -1.75
N ILE A 133 -10.39 3.41 -0.56
CA ILE A 133 -9.39 2.35 -0.39
C ILE A 133 -10.13 1.00 -0.40
N ARG A 134 -9.80 0.15 -1.37
CA ARG A 134 -10.42 -1.18 -1.54
C ARG A 134 -9.60 -2.28 -0.86
N TYR A 135 -8.28 -2.23 -1.02
CA TYR A 135 -7.37 -3.21 -0.44
C TYR A 135 -6.10 -2.54 0.06
N ILE A 136 -5.56 -3.05 1.16
CA ILE A 136 -4.30 -2.64 1.76
C ILE A 136 -3.43 -3.88 1.90
N PHE A 137 -2.17 -3.78 1.49
CA PHE A 137 -1.19 -4.83 1.71
C PHE A 137 0.02 -4.26 2.43
N VAL A 138 0.28 -4.74 3.65
CA VAL A 138 1.47 -4.38 4.40
C VAL A 138 2.67 -4.99 3.71
N VAL A 139 3.70 -4.19 3.40
CA VAL A 139 4.91 -4.74 2.79
C VAL A 139 5.74 -5.44 3.86
N GLU A 140 5.84 -6.77 3.72
CA GLU A 140 6.60 -7.64 4.60
C GLU A 140 8.04 -7.83 4.12
N ARG A 141 8.26 -7.77 2.80
CA ARG A 141 9.58 -7.98 2.19
C ARG A 141 9.70 -7.23 0.88
N VAL A 142 10.91 -6.77 0.57
CA VAL A 142 11.25 -6.15 -0.72
C VAL A 142 12.44 -6.86 -1.32
N ARG A 143 12.37 -7.20 -2.60
CA ARG A 143 13.50 -7.66 -3.42
C ARG A 143 13.85 -6.59 -4.45
N ARG A 144 15.06 -6.06 -4.36
CA ARG A 144 15.57 -5.02 -5.27
C ARG A 144 15.93 -5.59 -6.65
N PRO A 145 16.09 -4.73 -7.68
CA PRO A 145 16.51 -5.16 -9.02
C PRO A 145 17.84 -5.92 -9.04
N ASN A 146 18.75 -5.62 -8.11
CA ASN A 146 20.04 -6.31 -7.96
C ASN A 146 19.93 -7.65 -7.21
N GLY A 147 18.71 -8.09 -6.85
CA GLY A 147 18.45 -9.34 -6.15
C GLY A 147 18.60 -9.29 -4.63
N THR A 148 19.07 -8.18 -4.04
CA THR A 148 19.14 -8.04 -2.59
C THR A 148 17.75 -7.88 -1.98
N GLU A 149 17.58 -8.38 -0.75
CA GLU A 149 16.30 -8.35 -0.03
C GLU A 149 16.40 -7.62 1.29
N PHE A 150 15.30 -7.01 1.73
CA PHE A 150 15.17 -6.43 3.07
C PHE A 150 13.72 -6.46 3.54
N VAL A 151 13.53 -6.36 4.86
CA VAL A 151 12.23 -6.18 5.52
C VAL A 151 12.05 -4.70 5.82
N PRO A 152 10.98 -4.04 5.33
CA PRO A 152 10.74 -2.64 5.64
C PRO A 152 10.40 -2.43 7.11
N GLU A 153 11.08 -1.46 7.73
CA GLU A 153 10.84 -1.03 9.10
C GLU A 153 9.69 0.00 9.16
N GLU A 154 9.01 0.06 10.30
CA GLU A 154 8.10 1.16 10.61
C GLU A 154 8.93 2.37 11.06
N LYS A 155 9.00 3.39 10.21
CA LYS A 155 9.81 4.58 10.47
C LYS A 155 9.25 5.80 9.76
N GLU A 156 9.08 6.88 10.51
CA GLU A 156 8.57 8.13 9.95
C GLU A 156 9.49 8.64 8.83
N VAL A 157 8.87 8.99 7.70
CA VAL A 157 9.55 9.54 6.53
C VAL A 157 9.64 11.05 6.65
N THR A 158 10.84 11.53 6.99
CA THR A 158 11.15 12.96 7.02
C THR A 158 11.77 13.40 5.70
N ARG A 159 11.05 14.17 4.90
CA ARG A 159 11.59 14.77 3.67
C ARG A 159 12.40 16.01 4.04
N ILE A 160 13.72 15.98 3.86
CA ILE A 160 14.53 17.18 3.90
C ILE A 160 14.20 17.98 2.64
N LYS A 161 13.49 19.09 2.77
CA LYS A 161 13.30 20.03 1.66
C LYS A 161 14.63 20.69 1.36
N ASN A 162 15.31 20.24 0.30
CA ASN A 162 16.42 21.01 -0.25
C ASN A 162 15.84 22.31 -0.80
N LYS A 163 16.23 23.43 -0.17
CA LYS A 163 15.93 24.79 -0.64
C LYS A 163 16.72 25.11 -1.90
#